data_AF-A0A151JTZ6-F1
#
_entry.id   AF-A0A151JTZ6-F1
#
_cell.length_a   1.000
_cell.length_b   1.000
_cell.length_c   1.000
_cell.angle_alpha   90.00
_cell.angle_beta   90.00
_cell.angle_gamma   90.00
#
_symmetry.space_group_name_H-M   'P 1'
#
loop_
_entity.id
_entity.type
_entity.pdbx_description
1 polymer ?
#
loop_
_entity_poly.entity_id
_entity_poly.type
_entity_poly.pdbx_seq_one_letter_code
_entity_poly.pdbx_strand_id
1 'polypeptide(L)'
;NLKVPTKLLSYSRNDWICTVSKENLVYPSKNFIKAAEIMNEEFLKFHGNFLNKEDNIFDKLTSIIMLKTNHEFPKEVIACLVRTRTYIRLRKINKEIVESNIHKKHSNL
;
A
#
# COMPACT_ATOMS: atom_id res chain seq x y z
N ASN A 1 -9.11 13.63 8.86
CA ASN A 1 -10.14 12.59 9.11
C ASN A 1 -9.87 11.40 8.17
N LEU A 2 -9.68 10.17 8.68
CA LEU A 2 -9.17 9.02 7.89
C LEU A 2 -10.26 8.27 7.10
N LYS A 3 -11.50 8.37 7.53
CA LYS A 3 -12.58 7.48 7.13
C LYS A 3 -13.87 8.24 6.89
N VAL A 4 -14.74 7.65 6.07
CA VAL A 4 -16.15 8.03 5.94
C VAL A 4 -16.99 6.79 6.24
N PRO A 5 -17.90 6.83 7.25
CA PRO A 5 -18.78 5.71 7.53
C PRO A 5 -19.59 5.30 6.30
N THR A 6 -19.61 4.00 6.01
CA THR A 6 -20.26 3.44 4.82
C THR A 6 -21.76 3.75 4.78
N LYS A 7 -22.41 3.77 5.95
CA LYS A 7 -23.82 4.16 6.12
C LYS A 7 -24.15 5.60 5.69
N LEU A 8 -23.13 6.48 5.59
CA LEU A 8 -23.30 7.87 5.16
C LEU A 8 -23.08 8.06 3.66
N LEU A 9 -22.65 7.01 2.95
CA LEU A 9 -22.51 7.05 1.50
C LEU A 9 -23.87 6.67 0.91
N SER A 10 -24.42 7.53 0.05
CA SER A 10 -25.63 7.18 -0.69
C SER A 10 -25.43 5.85 -1.42
N TYR A 11 -26.42 4.96 -1.31
CA TYR A 11 -26.49 3.58 -1.79
C TYR A 11 -26.22 3.36 -3.31
N SER A 12 -25.72 4.36 -4.04
CA SER A 12 -25.56 4.31 -5.50
C SER A 12 -24.15 3.96 -5.98
N ARG A 13 -23.25 3.49 -5.10
CA ARG A 13 -21.89 3.07 -5.50
C ARG A 13 -21.81 1.55 -5.67
N ASN A 14 -22.01 1.08 -6.90
CA ASN A 14 -21.59 -0.25 -7.35
C ASN A 14 -20.06 -0.31 -7.51
N ASP A 15 -19.33 0.00 -6.44
CA ASP A 15 -17.88 -0.14 -6.44
C ASP A 15 -17.45 -1.42 -5.70
N TRP A 16 -16.21 -1.85 -5.97
CA TRP A 16 -15.62 -3.06 -5.44
C TRP A 16 -15.74 -3.19 -3.91
N ILE A 17 -15.59 -2.08 -3.16
CA ILE A 17 -15.61 -2.11 -1.70
C ILE A 17 -17.03 -2.43 -1.24
N CYS A 18 -18.05 -1.79 -1.81
CA CYS A 18 -19.45 -2.10 -1.53
C CYS A 18 -19.76 -3.57 -1.81
N THR A 19 -19.37 -4.06 -2.99
CA THR A 19 -19.67 -5.44 -3.43
C THR A 19 -19.06 -6.50 -2.52
N VAL A 20 -17.80 -6.32 -2.11
CA VAL A 20 -17.08 -7.34 -1.33
C VAL A 20 -17.37 -7.24 0.16
N SER A 21 -17.52 -6.03 0.69
CA SER A 21 -17.61 -5.81 2.14
C SER A 21 -18.98 -6.08 2.75
N LYS A 22 -20.04 -6.10 1.94
CA LYS A 22 -21.43 -6.11 2.42
C LYS A 22 -21.64 -5.07 3.52
N GLU A 23 -21.14 -3.85 3.29
CA GLU A 23 -21.22 -2.67 4.19
C GLU A 23 -20.40 -2.73 5.50
N ASN A 24 -19.65 -3.81 5.75
CA ASN A 24 -18.89 -3.97 7.01
C ASN A 24 -17.48 -3.36 6.98
N LEU A 25 -16.99 -2.96 5.80
CA LEU A 25 -15.74 -2.22 5.67
C LEU A 25 -16.02 -0.72 5.59
N VAL A 26 -15.02 0.07 5.97
CA VAL A 26 -15.11 1.53 5.99
C VAL A 26 -14.46 2.11 4.76
N TYR A 27 -15.05 3.16 4.19
CA TYR A 27 -14.44 3.90 3.10
C TYR A 27 -13.34 4.84 3.59
N PRO A 28 -12.18 4.87 2.92
CA PRO A 28 -11.18 5.88 3.19
C PRO A 28 -11.71 7.26 2.78
N SER A 29 -11.29 8.30 3.51
CA SER A 29 -11.58 9.68 3.11
C SER A 29 -10.84 10.04 1.82
N LYS A 30 -11.36 11.00 1.05
CA LYS A 30 -10.72 11.46 -0.20
C LYS A 30 -9.26 11.89 0.02
N ASN A 31 -9.00 12.61 1.11
CA ASN A 31 -7.65 13.06 1.45
C ASN A 31 -6.74 11.87 1.78
N PHE A 32 -7.26 10.85 2.47
CA PHE A 32 -6.47 9.66 2.77
C PHE A 32 -6.16 8.84 1.51
N ILE A 33 -7.10 8.75 0.56
CA ILE A 33 -6.83 8.16 -0.77
C ILE A 33 -5.72 8.93 -1.47
N LYS A 34 -5.79 10.27 -1.51
CA LYS A 34 -4.74 11.11 -2.11
C LYS A 34 -3.38 10.91 -1.46
N ALA A 35 -3.32 10.79 -0.13
CA ALA A 35 -2.08 10.46 0.57
C ALA A 35 -1.56 9.05 0.22
N ALA A 36 -2.45 8.08 0.03
CA ALA A 36 -2.08 6.72 -0.40
C ALA A 36 -1.56 6.68 -1.86
N GLU A 37 -2.11 7.50 -2.75
CA GLU A 37 -1.63 7.68 -4.13
C GLU A 37 -0.21 8.25 -4.13
N ILE A 38 0.02 9.37 -3.42
CA ILE A 38 1.35 9.98 -3.23
C ILE A 38 2.32 8.97 -2.62
N MET A 39 1.88 8.23 -1.58
CA MET A 39 2.69 7.18 -0.96
C MET A 39 3.13 6.14 -1.99
N ASN A 40 2.22 5.66 -2.84
CA ASN A 40 2.56 4.63 -3.82
C ASN A 40 3.50 5.16 -4.92
N GLU A 41 3.31 6.39 -5.38
CA GLU A 41 4.23 7.02 -6.33
C GLU A 41 5.65 7.12 -5.76
N GLU A 42 5.80 7.65 -4.55
CA GLU A 42 7.10 7.80 -3.89
C GLU A 42 7.70 6.43 -3.52
N PHE A 43 6.86 5.45 -3.14
CA PHE A 43 7.30 4.07 -2.93
C PHE A 43 7.94 3.48 -4.19
N LEU A 44 7.31 3.67 -5.36
CA LEU A 44 7.82 3.17 -6.63
C LEU A 44 9.12 3.86 -7.04
N LYS A 45 9.23 5.18 -6.84
CA LYS A 45 10.47 5.93 -7.09
C LYS A 45 11.60 5.46 -6.17
N PHE A 46 11.30 5.27 -4.89
CA PHE A 46 12.29 4.93 -3.87
C PHE A 46 12.82 3.49 -4.00
N HIS A 47 11.96 2.53 -4.32
CA HIS A 47 12.32 1.12 -4.38
C HIS A 47 12.55 0.57 -5.80
N GLY A 48 11.97 1.19 -6.83
CA GLY A 48 11.97 0.67 -8.20
C GLY A 48 11.31 -0.71 -8.31
N ASN A 49 11.97 -1.60 -9.05
CA ASN A 49 11.48 -2.97 -9.29
C ASN A 49 11.61 -3.88 -8.07
N PHE A 50 12.61 -3.66 -7.22
CA PHE A 50 12.90 -4.48 -6.05
C PHE A 50 12.60 -3.73 -4.76
N LEU A 51 13.26 -4.08 -3.66
CA LEU A 51 13.31 -3.28 -2.44
C LEU A 51 14.70 -2.65 -2.35
N ASN A 52 14.76 -1.33 -2.25
CA ASN A 52 15.95 -0.60 -1.82
C ASN A 52 16.54 -1.24 -0.54
N LYS A 53 17.87 -1.40 -0.52
CA LYS A 53 18.65 -2.10 0.52
C LYS A 53 19.35 -1.15 1.49
N GLU A 54 19.13 0.16 1.36
CA GLU A 54 19.61 1.13 2.32
C GLU A 54 19.07 0.89 3.73
N ASP A 55 19.77 1.39 4.74
CA ASP A 55 19.26 1.33 6.11
C ASP A 55 18.05 2.26 6.30
N ASN A 56 17.17 1.86 7.21
CA ASN A 56 16.02 2.65 7.67
C ASN A 56 15.05 3.06 6.55
N ILE A 57 14.84 2.20 5.56
CA ILE A 57 13.92 2.46 4.42
C ILE A 57 12.53 2.91 4.85
N PHE A 58 12.01 2.37 5.96
CA PHE A 58 10.67 2.71 6.46
C PHE A 58 10.60 4.17 6.92
N ASP A 59 11.56 4.60 7.73
CA ASP A 59 11.58 5.98 8.24
C ASP A 59 11.88 6.99 7.13
N LYS A 60 12.81 6.66 6.22
CA LYS A 60 13.14 7.53 5.07
C LYS A 60 11.90 7.76 4.20
N LEU A 61 11.24 6.70 3.77
CA LEU A 61 10.06 6.81 2.92
C LEU A 61 8.89 7.46 3.65
N THR A 62 8.68 7.15 4.94
CA THR A 62 7.67 7.82 5.78
C THR A 62 7.91 9.33 5.81
N SER A 63 9.15 9.77 6.00
CA SER A 63 9.51 11.19 6.07
C SER A 63 9.26 11.91 4.75
N ILE A 64 9.61 11.28 3.62
CA ILE A 64 9.31 11.80 2.27
C ILE A 64 7.80 12.05 2.10
N ILE A 65 6.98 11.06 2.47
CA ILE A 65 5.53 11.14 2.30
C ILE A 65 4.92 12.17 3.23
N MET A 66 5.40 12.26 4.48
CA MET A 66 4.94 13.29 5.42
C MET A 66 5.17 14.70 4.87
N LEU A 67 6.34 14.96 4.26
CA LEU A 67 6.62 16.25 3.62
C LEU A 67 5.70 16.50 2.42
N LYS A 68 5.51 15.50 1.54
CA LYS A 68 4.64 15.60 0.35
C LYS A 68 3.16 15.77 0.67
N THR A 69 2.72 15.28 1.82
CA THR A 69 1.35 15.41 2.32
C THR A 69 1.18 16.59 3.28
N ASN A 70 2.20 17.45 3.41
CA ASN A 70 2.20 18.61 4.31
C ASN A 70 1.80 18.25 5.75
N HIS A 71 2.27 17.10 6.24
CA HIS A 71 1.99 16.60 7.59
C HIS A 71 0.48 16.45 7.91
N GLU A 72 -0.38 16.26 6.90
CA GLU A 72 -1.83 16.13 7.08
C GLU A 72 -2.22 14.95 8.00
N PHE A 73 -1.40 13.90 8.02
CA PHE A 73 -1.64 12.70 8.81
C PHE A 73 -0.51 12.46 9.83
N PRO A 74 -0.83 11.86 11.00
CA PRO A 74 0.19 11.45 11.96
C PRO A 74 1.23 10.50 11.35
N LYS A 75 2.47 10.56 11.86
CA LYS A 75 3.59 9.75 11.37
C LYS A 75 3.24 8.26 11.37
N GLU A 76 2.54 7.78 12.40
CA GLU A 76 2.19 6.39 12.60
C GLU A 76 1.25 5.87 11.49
N VAL A 77 0.37 6.74 11.01
CA VAL A 77 -0.56 6.43 9.91
C VAL A 77 0.22 6.25 8.61
N ILE A 78 1.12 7.19 8.30
CA ILE A 78 1.96 7.12 7.10
C ILE A 78 2.91 5.93 7.18
N ALA A 79 3.56 5.72 8.33
CA ALA A 79 4.42 4.56 8.56
C ALA A 79 3.66 3.23 8.40
N CYS A 80 2.40 3.17 8.82
CA CYS A 80 1.55 2.01 8.60
C CYS A 80 1.30 1.75 7.11
N LEU A 81 1.00 2.79 6.33
CA LEU A 81 0.84 2.69 4.87
C LEU A 81 2.11 2.17 4.19
N VAL A 82 3.26 2.75 4.54
CA VAL A 82 4.56 2.34 4.01
C VAL A 82 4.84 0.87 4.33
N ARG A 83 4.75 0.47 5.61
CA ARG A 83 4.99 -0.93 6.03
C ARG A 83 4.08 -1.91 5.29
N THR A 84 2.80 -1.58 5.20
CA THR A 84 1.81 -2.42 4.50
C THR A 84 2.20 -2.61 3.04
N ARG A 85 2.55 -1.54 2.34
CA ARG A 85 2.95 -1.60 0.94
C ARG A 85 4.25 -2.39 0.72
N THR A 86 5.23 -2.22 1.61
CA THR A 86 6.49 -2.98 1.59
C THR A 86 6.24 -4.47 1.78
N TYR A 87 5.43 -4.88 2.76
CA TYR A 87 5.13 -6.29 2.98
C TYR A 87 4.35 -6.92 1.83
N ILE A 88 3.44 -6.19 1.20
CA ILE A 88 2.77 -6.64 -0.03
C ILE A 88 3.81 -6.90 -1.14
N ARG A 89 4.76 -5.98 -1.36
CA ARG A 89 5.84 -6.17 -2.36
C ARG A 89 6.73 -7.36 -2.01
N LEU A 90 7.12 -7.51 -0.75
CA LEU A 90 7.96 -8.61 -0.29
C LEU A 90 7.29 -9.97 -0.52
N ARG A 91 5.99 -10.10 -0.19
CA ARG A 91 5.24 -11.33 -0.44
C ARG A 91 5.17 -11.67 -1.92
N LYS A 92 4.98 -10.66 -2.79
CA LYS A 92 5.01 -10.84 -4.24
C LYS A 92 6.36 -11.37 -4.73
N ILE A 93 7.46 -10.72 -4.32
CA ILE A 93 8.83 -11.14 -4.68
C ILE A 93 9.09 -12.58 -4.21
N ASN A 94 8.73 -12.92 -2.97
CA ASN A 94 8.93 -14.27 -2.44
C ASN A 94 8.15 -15.32 -3.24
N LYS A 95 6.91 -15.01 -3.65
CA LYS A 95 6.10 -15.88 -4.50
C LYS A 95 6.77 -16.12 -5.86
N GLU A 96 7.24 -15.05 -6.52
CA GLU A 96 7.94 -15.13 -7.81
C GLU A 96 9.23 -15.96 -7.73
N ILE A 97 9.99 -15.84 -6.63
CA ILE A 97 11.19 -16.65 -6.38
C ILE A 97 10.83 -18.13 -6.26
N VAL A 98 9.78 -18.47 -5.49
CA VAL A 98 9.33 -19.86 -5.33
C VAL A 98 8.91 -20.46 -6.67
N GLU A 99 8.11 -19.74 -7.46
CA GLU A 99 7.67 -20.18 -8.79
C GLU A 99 8.86 -20.38 -9.74
N SER A 100 9.80 -19.44 -9.75
CA SER A 100 11.02 -19.54 -10.57
C SER A 100 11.87 -20.76 -10.19
N ASN A 101 11.99 -21.08 -8.91
CA ASN A 101 12.76 -22.22 -8.44
C ASN A 101 12.09 -23.56 -8.79
N ILE A 102 10.76 -23.64 -8.73
CA ILE A 102 9.99 -24.81 -9.18
C ILE A 102 10.24 -25.05 -10.66
N HIS A 103 10.14 -24.02 -11.50
CA HIS A 103 10.39 -24.15 -12.94
C HIS A 103 11.81 -24.65 -13.26
N LYS A 104 12.84 -24.10 -12.58
CA LYS A 104 14.22 -24.56 -12.75
C LYS A 104 14.42 -26.03 -12.36
N LYS A 105 13.72 -26.50 -11.32
CA LYS A 105 13.77 -27.91 -10.91
C LYS A 105 13.15 -28.82 -11.98
N HIS A 106 12.05 -28.41 -12.59
CA HIS A 106 11.39 -29.17 -13.65
C HIS A 106 12.15 -29.16 -14.99
N SER A 107 12.88 -28.09 -15.32
CA SER A 107 13.69 -28.02 -16.54
C SER A 107 15.02 -28.79 -16.46
N ASN A 108 15.45 -29.16 -15.26
CA ASN A 108 16.69 -29.92 -15.00
C ASN A 108 16.44 -31.42 -14.76
N LEU A 109 15.20 -31.88 -14.93
CA LEU A 109 14.77 -33.28 -14.93
C LEU A 109 14.49 -33.71 -16.37
#